data_AF-A0A8T3PFX6-F1
#
_entry.id   AF-A0A8T3PFX6-F1
#
_cell.length_a   1.000
_cell.length_b   1.000
_cell.length_c   1.000
_cell.angle_alpha   90.00
_cell.angle_beta   90.00
_cell.angle_gamma   90.00
#
_symmetry.space_group_name_H-M   'P 1'
#
loop_
_entity.id
_entity.type
_entity.pdbx_description
1 polymer ?
#
loop_
_entity_poly.entity_id
_entity_poly.type
_entity_poly.pdbx_seq_one_letter_code
_entity_poly.pdbx_strand_id
1 'polypeptide(L)'
;MSPDPWTSFLEWLQTFLVPEWDSIIAMLPLLLLLGVVGPILTLMMLMQVWYLMHRRRGRVRIAEAEAIPAPLGADGEPVFPPNVPFCEEHAVIYPPASRNCEIDRAELTVRCPVDSTARPASQQVCRACGTRYVLGASRTPIVVRRTGRPPEGGAAVA
;
A
#
# COMPACT_ATOMS: atom_id res chain seq x y z
N MET A 1 51.43 -30.77 64.01
CA MET A 1 50.90 -29.41 63.82
C MET A 1 49.86 -29.50 62.73
N SER A 2 48.57 -29.43 63.09
CA SER A 2 47.49 -29.30 62.11
C SER A 2 47.64 -27.94 61.41
N PRO A 3 47.46 -27.86 60.09
CA PRO A 3 47.43 -26.56 59.41
C PRO A 3 46.35 -25.69 60.03
N ASP A 4 46.68 -24.40 60.25
CA ASP A 4 45.74 -23.45 60.82
C ASP A 4 44.52 -23.32 59.89
N PRO A 5 43.28 -23.39 60.40
CA PRO A 5 42.07 -23.35 59.56
C PRO A 5 41.95 -22.05 58.75
N TRP A 6 42.60 -20.98 59.22
CA TRP A 6 42.69 -19.71 58.53
C TRP A 6 43.53 -19.77 57.25
N THR A 7 44.63 -20.52 57.24
CA THR A 7 45.46 -20.64 56.04
C THR A 7 44.77 -21.47 54.97
N SER A 8 44.07 -22.54 55.37
CA SER A 8 43.27 -23.36 54.45
C SER A 8 42.14 -22.57 53.79
N PHE A 9 41.50 -21.66 54.52
CA PHE A 9 40.48 -20.77 53.97
C PHE A 9 41.07 -19.78 52.95
N LEU A 10 42.25 -19.21 53.23
CA LEU A 10 42.91 -18.28 52.32
C LEU A 10 43.40 -18.95 51.02
N GLU A 11 43.90 -20.18 51.10
CA GLU A 11 44.30 -20.96 49.91
C GLU A 11 43.11 -21.32 49.02
N TRP A 12 41.98 -21.69 49.63
CA TRP A 12 40.72 -21.89 48.91
C TRP A 12 40.23 -20.58 48.27
N LEU A 13 40.30 -19.47 49.00
CA LEU A 13 39.88 -18.17 48.50
C LEU A 13 40.77 -17.69 47.34
N GLN A 14 42.08 -17.94 47.38
CA GLN A 14 43.00 -17.60 46.29
C GLN A 14 42.69 -18.32 44.98
N THR A 15 42.23 -19.57 45.04
CA THR A 15 41.78 -20.32 43.86
C THR A 15 40.59 -19.63 43.17
N PHE A 16 39.73 -18.96 43.94
CA PHE A 16 38.55 -18.27 43.45
C PHE A 16 38.80 -16.80 43.09
N LEU A 17 39.71 -16.12 43.80
CA LEU A 17 40.05 -14.70 43.58
C LEU A 17 41.10 -14.49 42.48
N VAL A 18 41.95 -15.47 42.22
CA VAL A 18 43.02 -15.42 41.20
C VAL A 18 42.88 -16.59 40.21
N PRO A 19 41.76 -16.69 39.47
CA PRO A 19 41.75 -17.51 38.26
C PRO A 19 42.77 -16.94 37.25
N GLU A 20 43.18 -17.74 36.26
CA GLU A 20 44.01 -17.29 35.15
C GLU A 20 43.26 -16.27 34.28
N TRP A 21 43.16 -15.02 34.77
CA TRP A 21 42.47 -13.91 34.13
C TRP A 21 43.02 -13.62 32.73
N ASP A 22 44.29 -13.92 32.49
CA ASP A 22 44.95 -13.73 31.21
C ASP A 22 44.24 -14.50 30.08
N SER A 23 43.88 -15.77 30.32
CA SER A 23 43.15 -16.57 29.33
C SER A 23 41.74 -16.02 29.08
N ILE A 24 41.05 -15.53 30.11
CA ILE A 24 39.70 -14.96 29.97
C ILE A 24 39.76 -13.63 29.23
N ILE A 25 40.73 -12.77 29.55
CA ILE A 25 40.96 -11.49 28.89
C ILE A 25 41.34 -11.70 27.42
N ALA A 26 42.17 -12.69 27.11
CA ALA A 26 42.51 -13.06 25.75
C ALA A 26 41.27 -13.51 24.93
N MET A 27 40.30 -14.17 25.57
CA MET A 27 39.03 -14.59 24.94
C MET A 27 37.90 -13.56 25.05
N LEU A 28 38.11 -12.46 25.78
CA LEU A 28 37.11 -11.40 25.99
C LEU A 28 36.56 -10.82 24.68
N PRO A 29 37.36 -10.61 23.61
CA PRO A 29 36.84 -10.17 22.32
C PRO A 29 35.81 -11.14 21.73
N LEU A 30 36.04 -12.44 21.85
CA LEU A 30 35.13 -13.48 21.36
C LEU A 30 33.85 -13.52 22.20
N LEU A 31 33.98 -13.43 23.53
CA LEU A 31 32.84 -13.39 24.45
C LEU A 31 31.96 -12.16 24.21
N LEU A 32 32.57 -11.00 23.93
CA LEU A 32 31.85 -9.77 23.63
C LEU A 32 31.17 -9.85 22.26
N LEU A 33 31.84 -10.40 21.25
CA LEU A 33 31.25 -10.59 19.93
C LEU A 33 30.05 -11.54 19.98
N LEU A 34 30.17 -12.65 20.69
CA LEU A 34 29.10 -13.65 20.77
C LEU A 34 27.98 -13.24 21.73
N GLY A 35 28.33 -12.65 22.87
CA GLY A 35 27.39 -12.29 23.93
C GLY A 35 26.72 -10.92 23.77
N VAL A 36 27.36 -9.97 23.07
CA VAL A 36 26.83 -8.61 22.89
C VAL A 36 26.53 -8.32 21.43
N VAL A 37 27.50 -8.49 20.54
CA VAL A 37 27.34 -8.11 19.13
C VAL A 37 26.33 -9.00 18.42
N GLY A 38 26.37 -10.32 18.64
CA GLY A 38 25.42 -11.28 18.06
C GLY A 38 23.95 -10.93 18.37
N PRO A 39 23.58 -10.76 19.65
CA PRO A 39 22.23 -10.35 20.02
C PRO A 39 21.81 -8.99 19.44
N ILE A 40 22.72 -8.00 19.42
CA ILE A 40 22.43 -6.69 18.84
C ILE A 40 22.06 -6.83 17.36
N LEU A 41 22.87 -7.55 16.58
CA LEU A 41 22.61 -7.76 15.16
C LEU A 41 21.30 -8.52 14.93
N THR A 42 21.02 -9.52 15.76
CA THR A 42 19.77 -10.29 15.70
C THR A 42 18.55 -9.41 15.97
N LEU A 43 18.60 -8.58 17.01
CA LEU A 43 17.53 -7.62 17.32
C LEU A 43 17.34 -6.59 16.21
N MET A 44 18.44 -6.09 15.63
CA MET A 44 18.39 -5.14 14.53
C MET A 44 17.73 -5.76 13.30
N MET A 45 18.07 -7.00 12.96
CA MET A 45 17.44 -7.74 11.87
C MET A 45 15.95 -7.99 12.13
N LEU A 46 15.58 -8.44 13.34
CA LEU A 46 14.18 -8.66 13.72
C LEU A 46 13.37 -7.36 13.65
N MET A 47 13.94 -6.26 14.13
CA MET A 47 13.31 -4.94 14.07
C MET A 47 13.05 -4.50 12.62
N GLN A 48 13.99 -4.73 11.70
CA GLN A 48 13.81 -4.42 10.28
C GLN A 48 12.70 -5.26 9.65
N VAL A 49 12.67 -6.57 9.91
CA VAL A 49 11.61 -7.47 9.43
C VAL A 49 10.25 -7.04 9.99
N TRP A 50 10.20 -6.76 11.29
CA TRP A 50 8.99 -6.28 11.95
C TRP A 50 8.50 -4.95 11.33
N TYR A 51 9.41 -4.00 11.13
CA TYR A 51 9.13 -2.71 10.51
C TYR A 51 8.58 -2.86 9.09
N LEU A 52 9.22 -3.69 8.25
CA LEU A 52 8.76 -3.95 6.88
C LEU A 52 7.40 -4.64 6.85
N MET A 53 7.14 -5.56 7.79
CA MET A 53 5.85 -6.24 7.91
C MET A 53 4.74 -5.30 8.38
N HIS A 54 5.06 -4.39 9.30
CA HIS A 54 4.11 -3.42 9.86
C HIS A 54 3.93 -2.18 8.98
N ARG A 55 4.82 -1.94 8.02
CA ARG A 55 4.68 -0.89 7.00
C ARG A 55 3.45 -1.23 6.14
N ARG A 56 2.29 -0.75 6.58
CA ARG A 56 1.00 -0.94 5.90
C ARG A 56 1.15 -0.48 4.46
N ARG A 57 1.07 -1.43 3.52
CA ARG A 57 0.97 -1.14 2.08
C ARG A 57 -0.15 -0.11 1.91
N GLY A 58 0.19 1.03 1.33
CA GLY A 58 -0.71 2.17 1.21
C GLY A 58 -2.06 1.72 0.67
N ARG A 59 -3.14 1.97 1.42
CA ARG A 59 -4.49 1.67 0.96
C ARG A 59 -4.79 2.58 -0.23
N VAL A 60 -4.90 2.00 -1.42
CA VAL A 60 -5.41 2.70 -2.60
C VAL A 60 -6.85 3.07 -2.29
N ARG A 61 -7.10 4.35 -2.01
CA ARG A 61 -8.46 4.88 -1.96
C ARG A 61 -8.91 5.03 -3.40
N ILE A 62 -9.86 4.20 -3.82
CA ILE A 62 -10.55 4.35 -5.08
C ILE A 62 -11.44 5.58 -4.90
N ALA A 63 -10.97 6.74 -5.35
CA ALA A 63 -11.83 7.90 -5.50
C ALA A 63 -12.69 7.69 -6.73
N GLU A 64 -14.00 7.90 -6.61
CA GLU A 64 -14.87 8.00 -7.77
C GLU A 64 -14.35 9.12 -8.67
N ALA A 65 -14.26 8.86 -9.97
CA ALA A 65 -13.85 9.87 -10.94
C ALA A 65 -14.82 11.06 -10.85
N GLU A 66 -14.33 12.29 -11.02
CA GLU A 66 -15.19 13.49 -11.08
C GLU A 66 -15.90 13.53 -12.44
N ALA A 67 -17.00 14.28 -12.57
CA ALA A 67 -17.65 14.47 -13.87
C ALA A 67 -16.73 15.25 -14.82
N ILE A 68 -16.57 14.79 -16.06
CA ILE A 68 -15.60 15.35 -17.02
C ILE A 68 -16.37 15.84 -18.26
N PRO A 69 -16.05 17.02 -18.82
CA PRO A 69 -16.63 17.44 -20.10
C PRO A 69 -16.35 16.40 -21.20
N ALA A 70 -17.34 16.13 -22.05
CA ALA A 70 -17.21 15.18 -23.14
C ALA A 70 -16.14 15.64 -24.13
N PRO A 71 -15.27 14.73 -24.62
CA PRO A 71 -14.30 15.08 -25.65
C PRO A 71 -15.04 15.44 -26.95
N LEU A 72 -14.56 16.48 -27.62
CA LEU A 72 -15.09 16.89 -28.92
C LEU A 72 -14.49 16.00 -30.02
N GLY A 73 -15.33 15.53 -30.95
CA GLY A 73 -14.94 14.79 -32.13
C GLY A 73 -14.33 15.69 -33.21
N ALA A 74 -13.91 15.06 -34.32
CA ALA A 74 -13.35 15.77 -35.47
C ALA A 74 -14.33 16.79 -36.09
N ASP A 75 -15.63 16.57 -35.88
CA ASP A 75 -16.72 17.39 -36.41
C ASP A 75 -17.15 18.52 -35.45
N GLY A 76 -16.47 18.66 -34.30
CA GLY A 76 -16.81 19.66 -33.28
C GLY A 76 -17.96 19.26 -32.34
N GLU A 77 -18.59 18.11 -32.57
CA GLU A 77 -19.67 17.56 -31.73
C GLU A 77 -19.12 16.72 -30.56
N PRO A 78 -19.80 16.69 -29.39
CA PRO A 78 -19.38 15.89 -28.25
C PRO A 78 -19.51 14.39 -28.53
N VAL A 79 -18.42 13.64 -28.29
CA VAL A 79 -18.37 12.19 -28.50
C VAL A 79 -18.53 11.47 -27.16
N PHE A 80 -19.67 10.79 -27.00
CA PHE A 80 -19.97 10.03 -25.79
C PHE A 80 -19.55 8.56 -25.93
N PRO A 81 -18.71 8.04 -25.01
CA PRO A 81 -18.26 6.66 -25.02
C PRO A 81 -19.39 5.69 -24.65
N PRO A 82 -19.36 4.44 -25.17
CA PRO A 82 -20.35 3.43 -24.81
C PRO A 82 -20.23 3.02 -23.34
N ASN A 83 -21.37 2.66 -22.74
CA ASN A 83 -21.48 2.17 -21.35
C ASN A 83 -21.00 3.15 -20.27
N VAL A 84 -21.04 4.46 -20.55
CA VAL A 84 -20.79 5.51 -19.57
C VAL A 84 -22.00 6.45 -19.54
N PRO A 85 -22.49 6.89 -18.36
CA PRO A 85 -23.54 7.88 -18.25
C PRO A 85 -23.08 9.25 -18.76
N PHE A 86 -23.91 9.94 -19.51
CA PHE A 86 -23.66 11.30 -19.99
C PHE A 86 -24.94 12.13 -20.00
N CYS A 87 -24.76 13.45 -19.97
CA CYS A 87 -25.80 14.44 -20.20
C CYS A 87 -25.58 15.04 -21.59
N GLU A 88 -26.57 14.93 -22.47
CA GLU A 88 -26.52 15.49 -23.83
C GLU A 88 -26.57 17.02 -23.81
N GLU A 89 -27.43 17.61 -22.98
CA GLU A 89 -27.63 19.06 -22.90
C GLU A 89 -26.38 19.80 -22.42
N HIS A 90 -25.71 19.26 -21.41
CA HIS A 90 -24.53 19.88 -20.82
C HIS A 90 -23.21 19.35 -21.40
N ALA A 91 -23.26 18.37 -22.30
CA ALA A 91 -22.09 17.70 -22.86
C ALA A 91 -21.08 17.20 -21.80
N VAL A 92 -21.58 16.60 -20.71
CA VAL A 92 -20.76 16.09 -19.59
C VAL A 92 -20.87 14.57 -19.48
N ILE A 93 -19.73 13.91 -19.25
CA ILE A 93 -19.63 12.49 -18.94
C ILE A 93 -19.54 12.33 -17.43
N TYR A 94 -20.40 11.46 -16.89
CA TYR A 94 -20.54 11.23 -15.47
C TYR A 94 -19.94 9.88 -15.03
N PRO A 95 -19.63 9.76 -13.73
CA PRO A 95 -19.20 8.49 -13.14
C PRO A 95 -20.27 7.41 -13.30
N PRO A 96 -19.87 6.13 -13.37
CA PRO A 96 -20.79 5.05 -13.68
C PRO A 96 -21.82 4.76 -12.56
N ALA A 97 -21.64 5.32 -11.37
CA ALA A 97 -22.61 5.27 -10.27
C ALA A 97 -23.68 6.37 -10.37
N SER A 98 -23.42 7.44 -11.13
CA SER A 98 -24.33 8.58 -11.27
C SER A 98 -25.51 8.22 -12.15
N ARG A 99 -26.71 8.64 -11.72
CA ARG A 99 -27.97 8.41 -12.45
C ARG A 99 -28.63 9.70 -12.94
N ASN A 100 -28.34 10.81 -12.28
CA ASN A 100 -28.90 12.11 -12.58
C ASN A 100 -27.76 13.09 -12.80
N CYS A 101 -27.98 14.07 -13.68
CA CYS A 101 -27.04 15.16 -13.87
C CYS A 101 -27.08 16.09 -12.64
N GLU A 102 -25.94 16.68 -12.31
CA GLU A 102 -25.80 17.56 -11.14
C GLU A 102 -26.32 18.97 -11.41
N ILE A 103 -26.46 19.36 -12.68
CA ILE A 103 -26.81 20.71 -13.12
C ILE A 103 -28.34 20.87 -13.20
N ASP A 104 -29.00 20.00 -13.97
CA ASP A 104 -30.45 20.06 -14.27
C ASP A 104 -31.27 19.00 -13.50
N ARG A 105 -30.61 18.03 -12.85
CA ARG A 105 -31.22 16.83 -12.25
C ARG A 105 -32.02 15.95 -13.23
N ALA A 106 -31.80 16.09 -14.53
CA ALA A 106 -32.34 15.20 -15.54
C ALA A 106 -31.70 13.80 -15.41
N GLU A 107 -32.45 12.79 -15.84
CA GLU A 107 -31.94 11.42 -15.89
C GLU A 107 -30.84 11.31 -16.95
N LEU A 108 -29.70 10.73 -16.57
CA LEU A 108 -28.56 10.56 -17.47
C LEU A 108 -28.85 9.52 -18.55
N THR A 109 -28.18 9.67 -19.69
CA THR A 109 -28.28 8.76 -20.83
C THR A 109 -27.03 7.90 -20.92
N VAL A 110 -27.17 6.67 -21.40
CA VAL A 110 -26.10 5.70 -21.64
C VAL A 110 -26.26 5.14 -23.05
N ARG A 111 -25.15 4.99 -23.77
CA ARG A 111 -25.12 4.27 -25.05
C ARG A 111 -24.84 2.80 -24.82
N CYS A 112 -25.68 1.93 -25.38
CA CYS A 112 -25.44 0.49 -25.37
C CYS A 112 -24.13 0.15 -26.12
N PRO A 113 -23.26 -0.71 -25.58
CA PRO A 113 -21.99 -1.07 -26.21
C PRO A 113 -22.14 -1.92 -27.49
N VAL A 114 -23.31 -2.52 -27.73
CA VAL A 114 -23.54 -3.43 -28.87
C VAL A 114 -24.27 -2.74 -30.00
N ASP A 115 -25.40 -2.09 -29.73
CA ASP A 115 -26.23 -1.45 -30.75
C ASP A 115 -26.10 0.07 -30.78
N SER A 116 -25.30 0.66 -29.89
CA SER A 116 -25.06 2.10 -29.75
C SER A 116 -26.30 2.96 -29.46
N THR A 117 -27.46 2.33 -29.18
CA THR A 117 -28.70 3.04 -28.87
C THR A 117 -28.58 3.77 -27.53
N ALA A 118 -29.06 5.01 -27.51
CA ALA A 118 -29.12 5.84 -26.31
C ALA A 118 -30.34 5.45 -25.45
N ARG A 119 -30.12 5.29 -24.14
CA ARG A 119 -31.11 4.81 -23.16
C ARG A 119 -30.93 5.53 -21.83
N PRO A 120 -31.98 5.66 -21.01
CA PRO A 120 -31.82 6.20 -19.66
C PRO A 120 -30.96 5.28 -18.77
N ALA A 121 -30.14 5.89 -17.92
CA ALA A 121 -29.18 5.22 -17.04
C ALA A 121 -29.85 4.33 -15.97
N SER A 122 -31.14 4.52 -15.67
CA SER A 122 -31.87 3.56 -14.82
C SER A 122 -32.08 2.19 -15.46
N GLN A 123 -32.02 2.09 -16.79
CA GLN A 123 -32.27 0.85 -17.52
C GLN A 123 -30.97 0.07 -17.73
N GLN A 124 -30.91 -1.12 -17.12
CA GLN A 124 -29.77 -2.05 -17.23
C GLN A 124 -29.88 -3.05 -18.39
N VAL A 125 -30.95 -3.00 -19.18
CA VAL A 125 -31.20 -3.94 -20.27
C VAL A 125 -31.55 -3.14 -21.52
N CYS A 126 -30.78 -3.34 -22.59
CA CYS A 126 -31.15 -2.77 -23.87
C CYS A 126 -32.36 -3.50 -24.44
N ARG A 127 -33.46 -2.78 -24.69
CA ARG A 127 -34.66 -3.36 -25.31
C ARG A 127 -34.52 -3.63 -26.80
N ALA A 128 -33.51 -3.06 -27.47
CA ALA A 128 -33.29 -3.28 -28.90
C ALA A 128 -32.47 -4.55 -29.17
N CYS A 129 -31.33 -4.74 -28.51
CA CYS A 129 -30.48 -5.94 -28.70
C CYS A 129 -30.52 -6.97 -27.56
N GLY A 130 -31.24 -6.71 -26.46
CA GLY A 130 -31.37 -7.63 -25.32
C GLY A 130 -30.15 -7.68 -24.38
N THR A 131 -29.10 -6.90 -24.64
CA THR A 131 -27.89 -6.93 -23.81
C THR A 131 -28.16 -6.33 -22.43
N ARG A 132 -27.84 -7.08 -21.38
CA ARG A 132 -27.81 -6.56 -20.01
C ARG A 132 -26.44 -5.94 -19.72
N TYR A 133 -26.41 -4.66 -19.36
CA TYR A 133 -25.21 -3.95 -18.95
C TYR A 133 -25.41 -3.37 -17.55
N VAL A 134 -24.41 -3.57 -16.69
CA VAL A 134 -24.45 -3.10 -15.30
C VAL A 134 -23.55 -1.87 -15.21
N LEU A 135 -24.20 -0.71 -15.07
CA LEU A 135 -23.52 0.54 -14.74
C LEU A 135 -22.87 0.41 -13.36
N GLY A 136 -21.60 0.78 -13.26
CA GLY A 136 -20.79 0.68 -12.04
C GLY A 136 -19.95 -0.60 -11.92
N ALA A 137 -20.12 -1.59 -12.80
CA ALA A 137 -19.54 -2.91 -12.58
C ALA A 137 -18.16 -3.18 -13.19
N SER A 138 -17.59 -2.38 -14.11
CA SER A 138 -16.39 -2.91 -14.78
C SER A 138 -15.32 -2.00 -15.37
N ARG A 139 -15.40 -0.66 -15.43
CA ARG A 139 -14.29 0.14 -15.99
C ARG A 139 -14.18 1.55 -15.39
N THR A 140 -14.16 1.69 -14.07
CA THR A 140 -13.59 2.92 -13.51
C THR A 140 -12.11 2.95 -13.90
N PRO A 141 -11.62 3.93 -14.68
CA PRO A 141 -10.18 4.13 -14.77
C PRO A 141 -9.70 4.37 -13.35
N ILE A 142 -8.87 3.46 -12.84
CA ILE A 142 -8.29 3.57 -11.52
C ILE A 142 -7.34 4.76 -11.57
N VAL A 143 -7.83 5.94 -11.19
CA VAL A 143 -6.99 7.12 -11.05
C VAL A 143 -6.17 6.93 -9.77
N VAL A 144 -4.98 6.34 -9.91
CA VAL A 144 -4.01 6.23 -8.81
C VAL A 144 -3.42 7.61 -8.58
N ARG A 145 -4.09 8.45 -7.78
CA ARG A 145 -3.48 9.68 -7.27
C ARG A 145 -2.50 9.27 -6.17
N ARG A 146 -1.20 9.28 -6.45
CA ARG A 146 -0.15 9.12 -5.42
C ARG A 146 -0.17 10.35 -4.51
N THR A 147 -1.05 10.40 -3.54
CA THR A 147 -0.98 11.38 -2.43
C THR A 147 0.03 10.86 -1.42
N GLY A 148 1.31 10.98 -1.75
CA GLY A 148 2.41 10.55 -0.88
C GLY A 148 3.74 10.99 -1.46
N ARG A 149 4.58 11.58 -0.60
CA ARG A 149 5.98 11.91 -0.92
C ARG A 149 6.66 10.67 -1.52
N PRO A 150 7.47 10.80 -2.60
CA PRO A 150 8.25 9.69 -3.11
C PRO A 150 9.04 9.03 -1.96
N PRO A 151 9.17 7.69 -1.95
CA PRO A 151 9.86 6.99 -0.89
C PRO A 151 11.28 7.54 -0.74
N GLU A 152 11.63 7.96 0.47
CA GLU A 152 13.01 8.27 0.83
C GLU A 152 13.80 6.97 0.77
N GLY A 153 14.72 6.88 -0.19
CA GLY A 153 15.58 5.72 -0.38
C GLY A 153 15.39 5.07 -1.74
N GLY A 154 16.12 5.59 -2.73
CA GLY A 154 16.19 4.99 -4.05
C GLY A 154 17.08 5.78 -5.00
N ALA A 155 18.38 5.51 -4.93
CA ALA A 155 19.39 5.78 -5.97
C ALA A 155 19.63 7.25 -6.38
N ALA A 156 20.61 7.88 -5.71
CA ALA A 156 21.53 8.81 -6.33
C ALA A 156 22.94 8.53 -5.80
N VAL A 157 23.56 7.49 -6.35
CA VAL A 157 25.01 7.33 -6.37
C VAL A 157 25.35 7.04 -7.83
N ALA A 158 25.78 8.08 -8.54
CA ALA A 158 26.49 8.04 -9.81
C ALA A 158 27.68 8.98 -9.67
#